data_AF-A0A355W3Y4-F1
#
_entry.id   AF-A0A355W3Y4-F1
#
_cell.length_a   1.000
_cell.length_b   1.000
_cell.length_c   1.000
_cell.angle_alpha   90.00
_cell.angle_beta   90.00
_cell.angle_gamma   90.00
#
_symmetry.space_group_name_H-M   'P 1'
#
loop_
_entity.id
_entity.type
_entity.pdbx_description
1 polymer ?
#
loop_
_entity_poly.entity_id
_entity_poly.type
_entity_poly.pdbx_seq_one_letter_code
_entity_poly.pdbx_strand_id
1 'polypeptide(L)'
;MRKIVLISWGESEGILARIIPIILAHHDKFDGSGYRPVKGDEIPQEARVISVADVYDALASDRPYRKAMSPFEAKEIIVKGAGTDFDPRVVDAFTAAFNRGEMEVPEVVL
;
A
#
# COMPACT_ATOMS: atom_id res chain seq x y z
N MET A 1 -18.02 -26.38 8.32
CA MET A 1 -18.46 -25.51 7.22
C MET A 1 -19.02 -24.22 7.83
N ARG A 2 -18.25 -23.15 7.90
CA ARG A 2 -18.72 -21.85 8.42
C ARG A 2 -18.88 -20.90 7.24
N LYS A 3 -20.11 -20.42 7.07
CA LYS A 3 -20.52 -19.44 6.05
C LYS A 3 -19.68 -18.18 6.21
N ILE A 4 -18.87 -17.87 5.21
CA ILE A 4 -18.30 -16.53 5.01
C ILE A 4 -19.49 -15.60 4.78
N VAL A 5 -19.58 -14.56 5.60
CA VAL A 5 -20.59 -13.52 5.51
C VAL A 5 -20.36 -12.77 4.20
N LEU A 6 -21.25 -13.00 3.22
CA LEU A 6 -21.46 -12.07 2.12
C LEU A 6 -22.05 -10.80 2.74
N ILE A 7 -21.20 -9.82 3.04
CA ILE A 7 -21.69 -8.48 3.35
C ILE A 7 -22.06 -7.85 2.01
N SER A 8 -23.36 -7.91 1.70
CA SER A 8 -24.00 -6.97 0.79
C SER A 8 -23.88 -5.58 1.43
N TRP A 9 -22.79 -4.88 1.13
CA TRP A 9 -22.69 -3.46 1.45
C TRP A 9 -23.71 -2.76 0.55
N GLY A 10 -24.81 -2.28 1.13
CA GLY A 10 -25.70 -1.33 0.45
C GLY A 10 -24.89 -0.14 -0.04
N GLU A 11 -25.40 0.58 -1.04
CA GLU A 11 -24.72 1.75 -1.61
C GLU A 11 -24.23 2.64 -0.47
N SER A 12 -22.91 2.79 -0.36
CA SER A 12 -22.33 3.62 0.68
C SER A 12 -22.65 5.07 0.30
N GLU A 13 -23.66 5.64 0.94
CA GLU A 13 -23.94 7.06 0.84
C GLU A 13 -23.10 7.82 1.87
N GLY A 14 -22.35 8.83 1.41
CA GLY A 14 -21.54 9.70 2.27
C GLY A 14 -20.17 10.03 1.69
N ILE A 15 -19.52 11.06 2.24
CA ILE A 15 -18.24 11.60 1.73
C ILE A 15 -17.10 10.57 1.66
N LEU A 16 -17.18 9.51 2.47
CA LEU A 16 -16.15 8.46 2.55
C LEU A 16 -16.41 7.25 1.64
N ALA A 17 -17.54 7.20 0.94
CA ALA A 17 -17.93 6.06 0.10
C ALA A 17 -16.82 5.62 -0.87
N ARG A 18 -16.13 6.60 -1.47
CA ARG A 18 -15.01 6.36 -2.41
C ARG A 18 -13.71 5.92 -1.73
N ILE A 19 -13.56 6.17 -0.43
CA ILE A 19 -12.35 5.87 0.36
C ILE A 19 -12.41 4.45 0.94
N ILE A 20 -13.61 3.96 1.26
CA ILE A 20 -13.79 2.62 1.87
C ILE A 20 -13.09 1.52 1.07
N PRO A 21 -13.26 1.40 -0.27
CA PRO A 21 -12.59 0.36 -1.05
C PRO A 21 -11.07 0.47 -1.00
N ILE A 22 -10.54 1.70 -0.94
CA ILE A 22 -9.11 1.98 -0.88
C ILE A 22 -8.51 1.45 0.43
N ILE A 23 -9.10 1.83 1.55
CA ILE A 23 -8.64 1.41 2.88
C ILE A 23 -8.82 -0.10 3.08
N LEU A 24 -9.89 -0.69 2.54
CA LEU A 24 -10.04 -2.14 2.62
C LEU A 24 -8.98 -2.90 1.79
N ALA A 25 -8.38 -2.25 0.78
CA ALA A 25 -7.51 -2.89 -0.20
C ALA A 25 -6.01 -2.65 -0.07
N HIS A 26 -5.57 -1.67 0.72
CA HIS A 26 -4.14 -1.32 0.77
C HIS A 26 -3.21 -2.41 1.33
N HIS A 27 -3.76 -3.45 1.98
CA HIS A 27 -3.00 -4.63 2.44
C HIS A 27 -3.11 -5.85 1.51
N ASP A 28 -3.85 -5.77 0.40
CA ASP A 28 -3.86 -6.87 -0.56
C ASP A 28 -2.57 -6.92 -1.37
N LYS A 29 -2.20 -8.14 -1.78
CA LYS A 29 -1.04 -8.38 -2.63
C LYS A 29 -1.42 -8.27 -4.10
N PHE A 30 -0.56 -7.65 -4.89
CA PHE A 30 -0.79 -7.44 -6.32
C PHE A 30 -1.01 -8.74 -7.11
N ASP A 31 -0.35 -9.84 -6.75
CA ASP A 31 -0.52 -11.14 -7.40
C ASP A 31 -1.80 -11.91 -7.00
N GLY A 32 -2.55 -11.41 -6.02
CA GLY A 32 -3.75 -12.06 -5.48
C GLY A 32 -3.49 -13.16 -4.45
N SER A 33 -2.25 -13.34 -3.97
CA SER A 33 -1.92 -14.24 -2.86
C SER A 33 -2.24 -13.65 -1.48
N GLY A 34 -2.86 -12.46 -1.45
CA GLY A 34 -3.29 -11.77 -0.24
C GLY A 34 -4.53 -12.38 0.42
N TYR A 35 -5.08 -11.66 1.39
CA TYR A 35 -6.24 -12.14 2.16
C TYR A 35 -7.52 -12.21 1.32
N ARG A 36 -7.66 -11.34 0.31
CA ARG A 36 -8.84 -11.24 -0.53
C ARG A 36 -8.53 -11.74 -1.95
N PRO A 37 -9.52 -12.33 -2.65
CA PRO A 37 -9.33 -12.88 -3.99
C PRO A 37 -9.37 -11.79 -5.07
N VAL A 38 -8.63 -10.70 -4.88
CA VAL A 38 -8.48 -9.60 -5.84
C VAL A 38 -7.01 -9.48 -6.24
N LYS A 39 -6.72 -9.11 -7.49
CA LYS A 39 -5.35 -9.01 -8.00
C LYS A 39 -5.22 -7.90 -9.04
N GLY A 40 -3.99 -7.46 -9.26
CA GLY A 40 -3.66 -6.55 -10.34
C GLY A 40 -4.50 -5.27 -10.30
N ASP A 41 -5.13 -4.96 -11.44
CA ASP A 41 -5.97 -3.78 -11.60
C ASP A 41 -7.36 -3.87 -10.94
N GLU A 42 -7.73 -5.02 -10.37
CA GLU A 42 -8.93 -5.14 -9.53
C GLU A 42 -8.75 -4.41 -8.18
N ILE A 43 -7.50 -4.17 -7.79
CA ILE A 43 -7.15 -3.38 -6.61
C ILE A 43 -7.20 -1.89 -6.99
N PRO A 44 -7.94 -1.04 -6.24
CA PRO A 44 -7.97 0.40 -6.49
C PRO A 44 -6.56 0.98 -6.64
N GLN A 45 -6.35 1.88 -7.59
CA GLN A 45 -5.02 2.44 -7.86
C GLN A 45 -4.45 3.12 -6.62
N GLU A 46 -5.27 3.86 -5.90
CA GLU A 46 -4.92 4.55 -4.68
C GLU A 46 -4.50 3.57 -3.57
N ALA A 47 -5.13 2.40 -3.50
CA ALA A 47 -4.75 1.37 -2.54
C ALA A 47 -3.38 0.79 -2.85
N ARG A 48 -3.05 0.59 -4.13
CA ARG A 48 -1.72 0.14 -4.56
C ARG A 48 -0.64 1.16 -4.23
N VAL A 49 -0.93 2.46 -4.37
CA VAL A 49 -0.04 3.55 -3.95
C VAL A 49 0.17 3.56 -2.43
N ILE A 50 -0.93 3.51 -1.66
CA ILE A 50 -0.88 3.50 -0.19
C ILE A 50 -0.13 2.27 0.31
N SER A 51 -0.29 1.11 -0.32
CA SER A 51 0.42 -0.12 0.07
C SER A 51 1.94 0.06 0.07
N VAL A 52 2.49 0.66 -0.98
CA VAL A 52 3.94 0.94 -1.06
C VAL A 52 4.35 1.98 -0.03
N ALA A 53 3.57 3.05 0.15
CA ALA A 53 3.86 4.10 1.12
C ALA A 53 3.82 3.58 2.58
N ASP A 54 2.80 2.81 2.93
CA ASP A 54 2.61 2.20 4.26
C ASP A 54 3.77 1.26 4.61
N VAL A 55 4.17 0.40 3.65
CA VAL A 55 5.31 -0.49 3.86
C VAL A 55 6.62 0.27 3.96
N TYR A 56 6.85 1.29 3.13
CA TYR A 56 8.07 2.09 3.22
C TYR A 56 8.19 2.76 4.58
N ASP A 57 7.15 3.46 5.05
CA ASP A 57 7.15 4.10 6.36
C ASP A 57 7.33 3.06 7.48
N ALA A 58 6.63 1.93 7.40
CA ALA A 58 6.79 0.85 8.37
C ALA A 58 8.23 0.32 8.46
N LEU A 59 8.96 0.28 7.35
CA LEU A 59 10.35 -0.17 7.28
C LEU A 59 11.34 0.92 7.67
N ALA A 60 11.10 2.18 7.31
CA ALA A 60 12.02 3.31 7.51
C ALA A 60 11.82 4.07 8.84
N SER A 61 10.75 3.76 9.58
CA SER A 61 10.46 4.38 10.88
C SER A 61 10.79 3.47 12.07
N ASP A 62 11.21 4.07 13.18
CA ASP A 62 11.46 3.39 14.45
C ASP A 62 10.13 2.85 15.02
N ARG A 63 10.15 1.61 15.53
CA ARG A 63 9.02 0.99 16.21
C ARG A 63 9.45 0.48 17.60
N PRO A 64 8.54 0.31 18.57
CA PRO A 64 8.90 -0.09 19.94
C PRO A 64 9.76 -1.36 20.03
N TYR A 65 9.64 -2.26 19.05
CA TYR A 65 10.28 -3.57 19.00
C TYR A 65 11.35 -3.71 17.91
N ARG A 66 11.61 -2.67 17.10
CA ARG A 66 12.56 -2.73 15.98
C ARG A 66 13.04 -1.35 15.58
N LYS A 67 14.34 -1.20 15.36
CA LYS A 67 14.90 0.01 14.76
C LYS A 67 14.52 0.16 13.28
N ALA A 68 14.44 1.41 12.83
CA ALA A 68 14.31 1.76 11.43
C ALA A 68 15.40 1.08 10.58
N MET A 69 15.01 0.57 9.42
CA MET A 69 15.97 0.21 8.36
C MET A 69 16.48 1.47 7.69
N SER A 70 17.63 1.38 7.01
CA SER A 70 18.05 2.48 6.14
C SER A 70 17.03 2.66 4.98
N PRO A 71 16.87 3.89 4.46
CA PRO A 71 16.02 4.16 3.30
C PRO A 71 16.32 3.24 2.10
N PHE A 72 17.60 2.93 1.88
CA PHE A 72 18.04 2.02 0.82
C PHE A 72 17.59 0.58 1.04
N GLU A 73 17.72 0.05 2.26
CA GLU A 73 17.23 -1.30 2.58
C GLU A 73 15.70 -1.41 2.44
N ALA A 74 14.97 -0.38 2.90
CA ALA A 74 13.52 -0.32 2.76
C ALA A 74 13.11 -0.32 1.27
N LYS A 75 13.78 0.50 0.44
CA LYS A 75 13.58 0.52 -1.01
C LYS A 75 13.85 -0.85 -1.64
N GLU A 76 14.96 -1.51 -1.30
CA GLU A 76 15.31 -2.82 -1.86
C GLU A 76 14.27 -3.90 -1.55
N ILE A 77 13.68 -3.87 -0.36
CA ILE A 77 12.58 -4.79 -0.01
C ILE A 77 11.37 -4.54 -0.91
N ILE A 78 10.99 -3.29 -1.13
CA ILE A 78 9.85 -2.92 -1.98
C ILE A 78 10.11 -3.32 -3.43
N VAL A 79 11.31 -3.04 -3.97
CA VAL A 79 11.68 -3.41 -5.34
C VAL A 79 11.61 -4.92 -5.56
N LYS A 80 12.05 -5.72 -4.59
CA LYS A 80 11.95 -7.19 -4.65
C LYS A 80 10.51 -7.71 -4.63
N GLY A 81 9.58 -6.95 -4.06
CA GLY A 81 8.15 -7.28 -4.03
C GLY A 81 7.37 -6.86 -5.29
N ALA A 82 8.02 -6.26 -6.29
CA ALA A 82 7.35 -5.84 -7.51
C ALA A 82 6.73 -7.02 -8.27
N GLY A 83 5.43 -6.91 -8.59
CA GLY A 83 4.67 -7.93 -9.29
C GLY A 83 4.10 -9.03 -8.40
N THR A 84 4.50 -9.10 -7.13
CA THR A 84 3.94 -10.03 -6.12
C THR A 84 3.15 -9.26 -5.07
N ASP A 85 3.86 -8.59 -4.16
CA ASP A 85 3.26 -7.80 -3.10
C ASP A 85 2.77 -6.45 -3.64
N PHE A 86 3.53 -5.83 -4.55
CA PHE A 86 3.28 -4.47 -5.03
C PHE A 86 3.06 -4.40 -6.54
N ASP A 87 2.30 -3.39 -6.98
CA ASP A 87 2.18 -3.07 -8.40
C ASP A 87 3.52 -2.58 -8.97
N PRO A 88 4.07 -3.23 -10.02
CA PRO A 88 5.31 -2.79 -10.65
C PRO A 88 5.34 -1.30 -11.03
N ARG A 89 4.22 -0.76 -11.52
CA ARG A 89 4.13 0.65 -11.94
C ARG A 89 4.27 1.61 -10.76
N VAL A 90 3.74 1.22 -9.59
CA VAL A 90 3.86 2.02 -8.36
C VAL A 90 5.29 1.91 -7.82
N VAL A 91 5.89 0.72 -7.85
CA VAL A 91 7.29 0.52 -7.47
C VAL A 91 8.24 1.35 -8.34
N ASP A 92 8.00 1.41 -9.65
CA ASP A 92 8.77 2.25 -10.58
C ASP A 92 8.64 3.74 -10.23
N ALA A 93 7.41 4.22 -9.98
CA ALA A 93 7.16 5.60 -9.58
C ALA A 93 7.82 5.95 -8.24
N PHE A 94 7.70 5.07 -7.24
CA PHE A 94 8.37 5.18 -5.95
C PHE A 94 9.89 5.23 -6.11
N THR A 95 10.47 4.34 -6.92
CA THR A 95 11.91 4.30 -7.18
C THR A 95 12.39 5.57 -7.85
N ALA A 96 11.62 6.11 -8.80
CA ALA A 96 11.93 7.36 -9.45
C ALA A 96 11.89 8.54 -8.46
N ALA A 97 10.87 8.64 -7.60
CA ALA A 97 10.77 9.66 -6.56
C ALA A 97 11.92 9.55 -5.54
N PHE A 98 12.24 8.33 -5.10
CA PHE A 98 13.36 8.06 -4.21
C PHE A 98 14.69 8.55 -4.78
N ASN A 99 14.96 8.24 -6.05
CA ASN A 99 16.21 8.65 -6.71
C ASN A 99 16.31 10.18 -6.90
N ARG A 100 15.18 10.89 -6.96
CA ARG A 100 15.13 12.36 -7.02
C ARG A 100 15.27 13.02 -5.63
N GLY A 101 15.25 12.24 -4.55
CA GLY A 101 15.25 12.76 -3.18
C GLY A 101 13.90 13.31 -2.73
N GLU A 102 12.81 12.97 -3.43
CA GLU A 102 11.45 13.48 -3.16
C GLU A 102 10.70 12.62 -2.12
N MET A 103 11.42 12.11 -1.11
CA MET A 103 10.84 11.24 -0.07
C MET A 103 10.48 11.99 1.20
N GLU A 104 10.90 13.25 1.32
CA GLU A 104 10.55 14.10 2.46
C GLU A 104 9.21 14.80 2.19
N VAL A 105 8.28 14.67 3.14
CA VAL A 105 7.04 15.45 3.13
C VAL A 105 7.42 16.87 3.54
N PRO A 106 7.09 17.91 2.75
CA PRO A 106 7.30 19.29 3.16
C PRO A 106 6.65 19.52 4.52
N GLU A 107 7.30 20.25 5.44
CA GLU A 107 6.65 20.67 6.68
C GLU A 107 5.32 21.34 6.32
N VAL A 108 4.21 20.72 6.72
CA VAL A 108 2.90 21.31 6.57
C VAL A 108 2.86 22.46 7.57
N VAL A 109 3.10 23.67 7.09
CA VAL A 109 2.88 24.89 7.85
C VAL A 109 1.37 25.02 8.04
N LEU A 110 0.90 24.58 9.21
CA LEU A 110 -0.48 24.78 9.68
C LEU A 110 -0.65 26.19 10.24
#